data_AF-A0A2N2UM42-F1
#
_entry.id   AF-A0A2N2UM42-F1
#
_cell.length_a   1.000
_cell.length_b   1.000
_cell.length_c   1.000
_cell.angle_alpha   90.00
_cell.angle_beta   90.00
_cell.angle_gamma   90.00
#
_symmetry.space_group_name_H-M   'P 1'
#
loop_
_entity.id
_entity.type
_entity.pdbx_description
1 polymer ?
#
loop_
_entity_poly.entity_id
_entity_poly.type
_entity_poly.pdbx_seq_one_letter_code
_entity_poly.pdbx_strand_id
1 'polypeptide(L)'
;MLYQTFFRAGLIFALFVAGAQAQTVAVDIGHTLAASGATSARGRSEFEFNRDLAWQLVSALRERGLTVRVINAVSRENPDLPRSLLCARVAGARLQRLGFVPTHKNARRRPYADATHAVHYYDGLAVLRHATMPALLFEAGVIKHRDEELLLRDPVRQARMADGIATAIAACLRNGDPAR
;
A
#
# COMPACT_ATOMS: atom_id res chain seq x y z
N MET A 1 -7.05 -26.64 -16.91
CA MET A 1 -5.61 -26.79 -17.22
C MET A 1 -5.24 -25.75 -18.26
N LEU A 2 -4.34 -24.80 -17.94
CA LEU A 2 -3.38 -24.11 -18.84
C LEU A 2 -2.67 -22.97 -18.09
N TYR A 3 -1.46 -22.62 -18.52
CA TYR A 3 -0.58 -21.57 -17.96
C TYR A 3 -0.52 -20.34 -18.88
N GLN A 4 -0.08 -19.17 -18.37
CA GLN A 4 0.69 -18.15 -19.11
C GLN A 4 1.35 -17.09 -18.17
N THR A 5 2.09 -16.12 -18.72
CA THR A 5 3.40 -15.62 -18.16
C THR A 5 3.65 -14.11 -18.39
N PHE A 6 4.76 -13.53 -17.85
CA PHE A 6 5.40 -12.19 -18.13
C PHE A 6 4.89 -10.93 -17.36
N PHE A 7 5.66 -9.83 -17.05
CA PHE A 7 7.11 -9.60 -16.72
C PHE A 7 7.36 -8.20 -15.98
N ARG A 8 8.63 -7.70 -15.89
CA ARG A 8 9.26 -6.54 -15.11
C ARG A 8 8.57 -5.13 -15.17
N ALA A 9 8.87 -4.05 -14.39
CA ALA A 9 10.11 -3.53 -13.72
C ALA A 9 9.95 -3.00 -12.23
N GLY A 10 10.33 -1.82 -11.66
CA GLY A 10 10.77 -0.44 -12.09
C GLY A 10 12.01 0.17 -11.33
N LEU A 11 12.16 1.52 -11.18
CA LEU A 11 13.50 2.21 -11.13
C LEU A 11 13.59 3.67 -10.49
N ILE A 12 14.79 4.08 -9.99
CA ILE A 12 15.36 5.48 -9.81
C ILE A 12 14.79 6.43 -8.67
N PHE A 13 15.39 7.56 -8.19
CA PHE A 13 16.78 7.96 -7.72
C PHE A 13 16.81 9.44 -7.13
N ALA A 14 18.01 10.03 -6.86
CA ALA A 14 18.42 11.40 -6.41
C ALA A 14 18.49 11.73 -4.89
N LEU A 15 19.41 12.65 -4.50
CA LEU A 15 20.03 12.84 -3.17
C LEU A 15 19.49 14.05 -2.34
N PHE A 16 19.50 13.98 -1.00
CA PHE A 16 19.91 15.09 -0.08
C PHE A 16 20.12 14.63 1.38
N VAL A 17 20.77 15.47 2.21
CA VAL A 17 21.16 15.23 3.62
C VAL A 17 20.05 15.60 4.60
N ALA A 18 20.02 14.98 5.78
CA ALA A 18 18.97 15.13 6.78
C ALA A 18 19.05 16.43 7.61
N GLY A 19 17.88 17.01 7.88
CA GLY A 19 17.66 18.05 8.91
C GLY A 19 16.19 18.10 9.32
N ALA A 20 15.92 18.14 10.64
CA ALA A 20 14.62 18.43 11.29
C ALA A 20 13.32 17.82 10.70
N GLN A 21 13.41 16.67 10.01
CA GLN A 21 12.31 15.78 9.61
C GLN A 21 11.00 16.42 9.07
N ALA A 22 11.06 16.91 7.82
CA ALA A 22 9.87 16.87 6.97
C ALA A 22 9.51 15.40 6.66
N GLN A 23 8.65 14.80 7.49
CA GLN A 23 8.29 13.38 7.40
C GLN A 23 7.64 13.08 6.04
N THR A 24 8.44 12.46 5.17
CA THR A 24 8.09 12.26 3.76
C THR A 24 7.51 10.88 3.53
N VAL A 25 6.34 10.82 2.92
CA VAL A 25 5.67 9.58 2.51
C VAL A 25 5.64 9.50 0.99
N ALA A 26 6.12 8.38 0.45
CA ALA A 26 5.94 8.02 -0.95
C ALA A 26 4.63 7.23 -1.09
N VAL A 27 3.75 7.64 -2.00
CA VAL A 27 2.54 6.89 -2.38
C VAL A 27 2.75 6.39 -3.80
N ASP A 28 2.98 5.09 -3.95
CA ASP A 28 3.03 4.41 -5.24
C ASP A 28 1.60 4.04 -5.68
N ILE A 29 1.20 4.47 -6.87
CA ILE A 29 -0.06 4.04 -7.46
C ILE A 29 0.04 2.58 -7.94
N GLY A 30 1.22 2.17 -8.41
CA GLY A 30 1.40 0.94 -9.17
C GLY A 30 0.67 0.97 -10.52
N HIS A 31 1.17 0.19 -11.48
CA HIS A 31 0.70 0.18 -12.88
C HIS A 31 0.83 1.55 -13.59
N THR A 32 0.45 1.60 -14.87
CA THR A 32 0.45 2.82 -15.70
C THR A 32 -0.67 2.74 -16.75
N LEU A 33 -0.93 3.82 -17.50
CA LEU A 33 -1.85 3.75 -18.65
C LEU A 33 -1.41 2.74 -19.74
N ALA A 34 -0.10 2.53 -19.90
CA ALA A 34 0.44 1.58 -20.90
C ALA A 34 0.51 0.12 -20.40
N ALA A 35 0.46 -0.08 -19.08
CA ALA A 35 0.46 -1.38 -18.43
C ALA A 35 -0.43 -1.29 -17.19
N SER A 36 -1.74 -1.43 -17.39
CA SER A 36 -2.79 -0.96 -16.47
C SER A 36 -3.26 -1.97 -15.41
N GLY A 37 -2.50 -3.05 -15.26
CA GLY A 37 -2.77 -4.12 -14.28
C GLY A 37 -3.91 -5.05 -14.71
N ALA A 38 -4.63 -5.61 -13.74
CA ALA A 38 -5.79 -6.45 -14.01
C ALA A 38 -7.01 -5.63 -14.46
N THR A 39 -7.83 -6.23 -15.32
CA THR A 39 -9.18 -5.73 -15.61
C THR A 39 -10.17 -6.21 -14.54
N SER A 40 -11.08 -5.32 -14.14
CA SER A 40 -12.17 -5.58 -13.19
C SER A 40 -13.32 -6.38 -13.81
N ALA A 41 -14.27 -6.80 -12.97
CA ALA A 41 -15.46 -7.53 -13.41
C ALA A 41 -16.43 -6.71 -14.30
N ARG A 42 -16.23 -5.39 -14.42
CA ARG A 42 -16.97 -4.48 -15.31
C ARG A 42 -16.06 -3.67 -16.26
N GLY A 43 -14.85 -4.17 -16.53
CA GLY A 43 -14.00 -3.63 -17.61
C GLY A 43 -13.07 -2.48 -17.25
N ARG A 44 -13.08 -2.00 -15.99
CA ARG A 44 -12.19 -0.92 -15.51
C ARG A 44 -10.80 -1.46 -15.14
N SER A 45 -9.75 -0.68 -15.31
CA SER A 45 -8.37 -1.13 -15.03
C SER A 45 -7.94 -0.92 -13.57
N GLU A 46 -7.07 -1.81 -13.08
CA GLU A 46 -6.46 -1.75 -11.73
C GLU A 46 -5.74 -0.42 -11.49
N PHE A 47 -5.03 0.11 -12.51
CA PHE A 47 -4.41 1.44 -12.45
C PHE A 47 -5.41 2.55 -12.06
N GLU A 48 -6.64 2.52 -12.58
CA GLU A 48 -7.63 3.53 -12.22
C GLU A 48 -8.17 3.36 -10.79
N PHE A 49 -8.40 2.12 -10.34
CA PHE A 49 -8.78 1.85 -8.95
C PHE A 49 -7.72 2.34 -7.97
N ASN A 50 -6.45 2.00 -8.25
CA ASN A 50 -5.33 2.41 -7.43
C ASN A 50 -5.18 3.94 -7.44
N ARG A 51 -5.35 4.59 -8.60
CA ARG A 51 -5.24 6.06 -8.74
C ARG A 51 -6.30 6.78 -7.89
N ASP A 52 -7.55 6.33 -7.92
CA ASP A 52 -8.62 6.93 -7.11
C ASP A 52 -8.28 6.86 -5.60
N LEU A 53 -7.92 5.66 -5.12
CA LEU A 53 -7.56 5.43 -3.72
C LEU A 53 -6.27 6.17 -3.32
N ALA A 54 -5.28 6.24 -4.21
CA ALA A 54 -4.05 6.97 -3.99
C ALA A 54 -4.30 8.47 -3.80
N TRP A 55 -5.22 9.10 -4.56
CA TRP A 55 -5.56 10.51 -4.35
C TRP A 55 -6.22 10.76 -2.99
N GLN A 56 -7.14 9.89 -2.56
CA GLN A 56 -7.75 9.95 -1.22
C GLN A 56 -6.67 9.83 -0.13
N LEU A 57 -5.75 8.86 -0.28
CA LEU A 57 -4.63 8.65 0.65
C LEU A 57 -3.66 9.84 0.69
N VAL A 58 -3.36 10.44 -0.45
CA VAL A 58 -2.49 11.63 -0.56
C VAL A 58 -3.10 12.83 0.15
N SER A 59 -4.42 13.05 0.05
CA SER A 59 -5.10 14.09 0.82
C SER A 59 -5.01 13.82 2.31
N ALA A 60 -5.45 12.64 2.75
CA ALA A 60 -5.48 12.25 4.16
C ALA A 60 -4.09 12.29 4.83
N LEU A 61 -3.01 11.98 4.10
CA LEU A 61 -1.63 12.10 4.59
C LEU A 61 -1.18 13.58 4.69
N ARG A 62 -1.52 14.43 3.72
CA ARG A 62 -1.18 15.87 3.73
C ARG A 62 -1.92 16.62 4.83
N GLU A 63 -3.19 16.31 5.06
CA GLU A 63 -3.99 16.80 6.20
C GLU A 63 -3.34 16.49 7.55
N ARG A 64 -2.53 15.42 7.62
CA ARG A 64 -1.77 15.00 8.81
C ARG A 64 -0.35 15.60 8.86
N GLY A 65 -0.08 16.63 8.07
CA GLY A 65 1.19 17.36 8.04
C GLY A 65 2.37 16.56 7.48
N LEU A 66 2.11 15.52 6.68
CA LEU A 66 3.15 14.70 6.05
C LEU A 66 3.47 15.24 4.65
N THR A 67 4.75 15.23 4.26
CA THR A 67 5.19 15.62 2.92
C THR A 67 4.95 14.46 1.96
N VAL A 68 3.95 14.55 1.08
CA VAL A 68 3.56 13.42 0.22
C VAL A 68 4.04 13.57 -1.22
N ARG A 69 4.89 12.63 -1.65
CA ARG A 69 5.32 12.44 -3.04
C ARG A 69 4.54 11.28 -3.66
N VAL A 70 3.82 11.53 -4.76
CA VAL A 70 3.23 10.47 -5.58
C VAL A 70 4.30 9.93 -6.52
N ILE A 71 4.37 8.61 -6.67
CA ILE A 71 5.32 7.90 -7.54
C ILE A 71 4.61 6.79 -8.33
N ASN A 72 5.28 6.27 -9.35
CA ASN A 72 4.89 5.04 -10.06
C ASN A 72 6.13 4.10 -10.14
N ALA A 73 6.16 3.07 -9.29
CA ALA A 73 7.14 1.97 -9.21
C ALA A 73 8.63 2.27 -8.90
N VAL A 74 9.12 1.70 -7.78
CA VAL A 74 10.58 1.49 -7.48
C VAL A 74 10.81 0.02 -7.02
N SER A 75 12.05 -0.41 -6.66
CA SER A 75 12.46 -1.85 -6.58
C SER A 75 12.91 -2.41 -5.21
N ARG A 76 14.11 -3.02 -5.03
CA ARG A 76 14.25 -4.31 -4.27
C ARG A 76 15.15 -4.51 -3.01
N GLU A 77 16.05 -3.66 -2.47
CA GLU A 77 16.74 -3.92 -1.14
C GLU A 77 16.62 -2.79 -0.04
N ASN A 78 15.97 -3.05 1.13
CA ASN A 78 15.36 -2.08 2.11
C ASN A 78 15.92 -2.26 3.55
N PRO A 79 16.45 -1.20 4.20
CA PRO A 79 17.10 -1.28 5.51
C PRO A 79 16.18 -1.14 6.74
N ASP A 80 14.93 -0.68 6.63
CA ASP A 80 14.02 -0.43 7.77
C ASP A 80 12.80 -1.37 7.78
N LEU A 81 13.08 -2.67 7.79
CA LEU A 81 12.07 -3.71 7.98
C LEU A 81 11.30 -3.58 9.31
N PRO A 82 11.92 -3.29 10.48
CA PRO A 82 11.20 -3.21 11.75
C PRO A 82 10.10 -2.13 11.75
N ARG A 83 10.39 -0.92 11.25
CA ARG A 83 9.38 0.15 11.16
C ARG A 83 8.39 -0.08 10.03
N SER A 84 8.79 -0.72 8.93
CA SER A 84 7.86 -1.19 7.89
C SER A 84 6.80 -2.13 8.47
N LEU A 85 7.22 -3.12 9.28
CA LEU A 85 6.31 -4.03 9.97
C LEU A 85 5.45 -3.30 11.01
N LEU A 86 6.00 -2.37 11.77
CA LEU A 86 5.21 -1.57 12.73
C LEU A 86 4.09 -0.80 12.02
N CYS A 87 4.41 -0.05 10.97
CA CYS A 87 3.41 0.75 10.26
C CYS A 87 2.33 -0.13 9.60
N ALA A 88 2.70 -1.30 9.07
CA ALA A 88 1.75 -2.27 8.52
C ALA A 88 0.78 -2.82 9.59
N ARG A 89 1.28 -3.19 10.78
CA ARG A 89 0.44 -3.66 11.90
C ARG A 89 -0.53 -2.57 12.37
N VAL A 90 -0.05 -1.33 12.56
CA VAL A 90 -0.88 -0.21 13.01
C VAL A 90 -1.95 0.12 11.96
N ALA A 91 -1.65 0.00 10.66
CA ALA A 91 -2.61 0.18 9.58
C ALA A 91 -3.70 -0.91 9.59
N GLY A 92 -3.32 -2.18 9.66
CA GLY A 92 -4.26 -3.29 9.78
C GLY A 92 -5.18 -3.14 11.01
N ALA A 93 -4.59 -2.84 12.17
CA ALA A 93 -5.33 -2.64 13.42
C ALA A 93 -6.30 -1.44 13.36
N ARG A 94 -5.93 -0.33 12.71
CA ARG A 94 -6.82 0.84 12.53
C ARG A 94 -7.94 0.55 11.55
N LEU A 95 -7.68 -0.18 10.45
CA LEU A 95 -8.71 -0.60 9.49
C LEU A 95 -9.71 -1.59 10.12
N GLN A 96 -9.23 -2.56 10.91
CA GLN A 96 -10.09 -3.47 11.68
C GLN A 96 -10.98 -2.72 12.68
N ARG A 97 -10.43 -1.73 13.41
CA ARG A 97 -11.22 -0.83 14.27
C ARG A 97 -12.20 0.09 13.53
N LEU A 98 -12.10 0.20 12.21
CA LEU A 98 -13.07 0.89 11.33
C LEU A 98 -14.08 -0.06 10.67
N GLY A 99 -14.03 -1.36 10.99
CA GLY A 99 -14.93 -2.38 10.45
C GLY A 99 -14.50 -3.00 9.12
N PHE A 100 -13.25 -2.81 8.69
CA PHE A 100 -12.70 -3.50 7.52
C PHE A 100 -12.19 -4.89 7.91
N VAL A 101 -12.71 -5.94 7.27
CA VAL A 101 -12.34 -7.34 7.51
C VAL A 101 -11.34 -7.81 6.44
N PRO A 102 -10.15 -8.31 6.80
CA PRO A 102 -9.19 -8.86 5.84
C PRO A 102 -9.70 -10.14 5.14
N THR A 103 -9.44 -10.28 3.85
CA THR A 103 -9.80 -11.47 3.06
C THR A 103 -8.63 -12.43 2.88
N HIS A 104 -8.77 -13.69 3.31
CA HIS A 104 -7.72 -14.70 3.15
C HIS A 104 -7.67 -15.26 1.71
N LYS A 105 -6.71 -14.81 0.88
CA LYS A 105 -6.50 -15.34 -0.48
C LYS A 105 -5.82 -16.73 -0.45
N ASN A 106 -6.49 -17.74 -1.01
CA ASN A 106 -6.03 -19.14 -1.02
C ASN A 106 -5.02 -19.51 -2.14
N ALA A 107 -4.60 -18.59 -3.01
CA ALA A 107 -3.83 -18.93 -4.22
C ALA A 107 -2.34 -19.24 -3.98
N ARG A 108 -1.66 -18.51 -3.09
CA ARG A 108 -0.32 -18.82 -2.56
C ARG A 108 -0.22 -18.24 -1.16
N ARG A 109 -0.13 -19.09 -0.12
CA ARG A 109 0.07 -18.63 1.26
C ARG A 109 1.42 -17.93 1.40
N ARG A 110 1.42 -16.60 1.42
CA ARG A 110 2.56 -15.81 1.91
C ARG A 110 2.66 -15.99 3.43
N PRO A 111 3.84 -16.22 4.01
CA PRO A 111 3.97 -16.31 5.46
C PRO A 111 3.53 -14.99 6.11
N TYR A 112 2.80 -15.09 7.22
CA TYR A 112 2.41 -13.92 7.99
C TYR A 112 3.62 -13.35 8.76
N ALA A 113 3.76 -12.03 8.75
CA ALA A 113 4.56 -11.28 9.72
C ALA A 113 3.71 -10.89 10.95
N ASP A 114 2.40 -10.74 10.74
CA ASP A 114 1.39 -10.58 11.79
C ASP A 114 0.05 -11.15 11.28
N ALA A 115 -0.39 -12.29 11.83
CA ALA A 115 -1.63 -12.94 11.40
C ALA A 115 -2.88 -12.19 11.85
N THR A 116 -2.85 -11.60 13.05
CA THR A 116 -3.97 -10.83 13.64
C THR A 116 -4.30 -9.61 12.79
N HIS A 117 -3.28 -8.91 12.33
CA HIS A 117 -3.40 -7.68 11.53
C HIS A 117 -3.30 -7.92 10.02
N ALA A 118 -3.32 -9.19 9.58
CA ALA A 118 -3.21 -9.64 8.18
C ALA A 118 -1.96 -9.12 7.42
N VAL A 119 -0.85 -8.89 8.13
CA VAL A 119 0.43 -8.48 7.53
C VAL A 119 1.17 -9.72 7.04
N HIS A 120 1.43 -9.79 5.73
CA HIS A 120 2.23 -10.85 5.10
C HIS A 120 3.62 -10.34 4.70
N TYR A 121 4.63 -11.21 4.76
CA TYR A 121 5.88 -10.97 4.03
C TYR A 121 5.60 -11.07 2.52
N TYR A 122 6.10 -10.11 1.73
CA TYR A 122 6.01 -10.15 0.27
C TYR A 122 7.32 -9.74 -0.39
N ASP A 123 8.33 -10.57 -0.18
CA ASP A 123 9.69 -10.42 -0.71
C ASP A 123 9.73 -10.43 -2.25
N GLY A 124 8.69 -11.00 -2.87
CA GLY A 124 8.51 -11.03 -4.32
C GLY A 124 8.09 -9.70 -4.95
N LEU A 125 7.57 -8.71 -4.21
CA LEU A 125 7.26 -7.40 -4.79
C LEU A 125 8.53 -6.55 -4.94
N ALA A 126 8.49 -5.63 -5.89
CA ALA A 126 9.48 -4.58 -6.09
C ALA A 126 9.39 -3.58 -4.92
N VAL A 127 8.65 -2.48 -5.07
CA VAL A 127 8.64 -1.27 -4.21
C VAL A 127 8.87 -1.44 -2.69
N LEU A 128 8.24 -2.42 -2.03
CA LEU A 128 8.41 -2.67 -0.59
C LEU A 128 9.86 -2.92 -0.21
N ARG A 129 10.55 -3.57 -1.15
CA ARG A 129 11.76 -4.27 -0.87
C ARG A 129 12.98 -3.39 -1.05
N HIS A 130 12.98 -2.23 -1.75
CA HIS A 130 14.08 -1.23 -1.74
C HIS A 130 13.99 -0.13 -0.72
N ALA A 131 12.77 0.31 -0.43
CA ALA A 131 12.53 1.65 0.07
C ALA A 131 13.53 1.99 1.19
N THR A 132 14.32 3.05 1.03
CA THR A 132 15.29 3.52 2.04
C THR A 132 14.59 4.21 3.22
N MET A 133 13.32 3.88 3.40
CA MET A 133 12.31 4.40 4.30
C MET A 133 11.25 3.28 4.49
N PRO A 134 10.46 3.30 5.57
CA PRO A 134 9.43 2.28 5.80
C PRO A 134 8.45 2.13 4.63
N ALA A 135 8.15 0.90 4.21
CA ALA A 135 7.25 0.63 3.09
C ALA A 135 6.32 -0.57 3.34
N LEU A 136 5.08 -0.45 2.86
CA LEU A 136 4.02 -1.46 2.97
C LEU A 136 3.17 -1.49 1.69
N LEU A 137 2.63 -2.65 1.33
CA LEU A 137 1.65 -2.80 0.26
C LEU A 137 0.27 -2.88 0.90
N PHE A 138 -0.69 -2.13 0.36
CA PHE A 138 -2.09 -2.28 0.73
C PHE A 138 -2.87 -2.91 -0.44
N GLU A 139 -3.15 -4.21 -0.35
CA GLU A 139 -4.12 -4.86 -1.25
C GLU A 139 -5.54 -4.49 -0.80
N ALA A 140 -6.12 -3.46 -1.39
CA ALA A 140 -7.44 -2.93 -0.98
C ALA A 140 -8.61 -3.91 -1.19
N GLY A 141 -8.47 -4.87 -2.12
CA GLY A 141 -9.47 -5.91 -2.40
C GLY A 141 -9.26 -6.64 -3.72
N VAL A 142 -10.32 -7.27 -4.24
CA VAL A 142 -10.32 -8.06 -5.49
C VAL A 142 -11.29 -7.46 -6.52
N ILE A 143 -10.78 -6.61 -7.42
CA ILE A 143 -11.58 -5.98 -8.49
C ILE A 143 -12.24 -6.96 -9.48
N LYS A 144 -11.86 -8.26 -9.46
CA LYS A 144 -12.51 -9.33 -10.23
C LYS A 144 -13.74 -9.95 -9.52
N HIS A 145 -13.95 -9.67 -8.23
CA HIS A 145 -15.17 -10.06 -7.53
C HIS A 145 -16.24 -8.97 -7.72
N ARG A 146 -17.41 -9.34 -8.24
CA ARG A 146 -18.40 -8.37 -8.74
C ARG A 146 -18.91 -7.39 -7.67
N ASP A 147 -19.05 -7.82 -6.43
CA ASP A 147 -19.59 -6.96 -5.37
C ASP A 147 -18.48 -6.17 -4.67
N GLU A 148 -17.27 -6.73 -4.63
CA GLU A 148 -16.09 -6.10 -4.05
C GLU A 148 -15.58 -4.97 -4.97
N GLU A 149 -15.69 -5.15 -6.29
CA GLU A 149 -15.48 -4.08 -7.26
C GLU A 149 -16.38 -2.86 -6.99
N LEU A 150 -17.66 -3.05 -6.65
CA LEU A 150 -18.56 -1.94 -6.34
C LEU A 150 -18.14 -1.23 -5.04
N LEU A 151 -17.77 -1.98 -4.01
CA LEU A 151 -17.22 -1.43 -2.77
C LEU A 151 -15.92 -0.63 -3.03
N LEU A 152 -15.06 -1.09 -3.94
CA LEU A 152 -13.83 -0.41 -4.32
C LEU A 152 -14.05 0.85 -5.21
N ARG A 153 -15.28 1.05 -5.73
CA ARG A 153 -15.69 2.27 -6.44
C ARG A 153 -16.43 3.29 -5.55
N ASP A 154 -16.80 2.93 -4.32
CA ASP A 154 -17.46 3.85 -3.40
C ASP A 154 -16.48 4.88 -2.84
N PRO A 155 -16.62 6.19 -3.16
CA PRO A 155 -15.71 7.22 -2.68
C PRO A 155 -15.77 7.38 -1.15
N VAL A 156 -16.90 7.07 -0.49
CA VAL A 156 -17.01 7.12 0.97
C VAL A 156 -16.20 6.00 1.61
N ARG A 157 -16.26 4.77 1.07
CA ARG A 157 -15.37 3.68 1.48
C ARG A 157 -13.90 3.99 1.20
N GLN A 158 -13.57 4.53 0.03
CA GLN A 158 -12.19 4.92 -0.31
C GLN A 158 -11.64 5.95 0.69
N ALA A 159 -12.40 7.02 0.99
CA ALA A 159 -12.02 8.03 1.97
C ALA A 159 -11.86 7.44 3.38
N ARG A 160 -12.75 6.52 3.81
CA ARG A 160 -12.63 5.82 5.10
C ARG A 160 -11.42 4.89 5.19
N MET A 161 -11.01 4.25 4.09
CA MET A 161 -9.75 3.48 4.03
C MET A 161 -8.54 4.42 4.10
N ALA A 162 -8.55 5.50 3.33
CA ALA A 162 -7.50 6.51 3.30
C ALA A 162 -7.28 7.18 4.66
N ASP A 163 -8.33 7.61 5.36
CA ASP A 163 -8.26 8.13 6.73
C ASP A 163 -7.59 7.13 7.68
N GLY A 164 -8.03 5.87 7.64
CA GLY A 164 -7.51 4.80 8.49
C GLY A 164 -6.01 4.58 8.28
N ILE A 165 -5.59 4.44 7.03
CA ILE A 165 -4.19 4.22 6.64
C ILE A 165 -3.34 5.45 6.97
N ALA A 166 -3.79 6.65 6.62
CA ALA A 166 -3.05 7.89 6.88
C ALA A 166 -2.89 8.17 8.38
N THR A 167 -3.91 7.87 9.18
CA THR A 167 -3.84 7.96 10.66
C THR A 167 -2.81 6.98 11.22
N ALA A 168 -2.79 5.75 10.71
CA ALA A 168 -1.84 4.74 11.15
C ALA A 168 -0.39 5.06 10.77
N ILE A 169 -0.15 5.52 9.54
CA ILE A 169 1.18 5.96 9.07
C ILE A 169 1.65 7.16 9.88
N ALA A 170 0.80 8.18 10.08
CA ALA A 170 1.13 9.36 10.89
C ALA A 170 1.47 9.01 12.35
N ALA A 171 0.75 8.07 12.97
CA ALA A 171 1.05 7.59 14.32
C ALA A 171 2.36 6.78 14.37
N CYS A 172 2.57 5.89 13.40
CA CYS A 172 3.80 5.09 13.29
C CYS A 172 5.06 5.95 13.12
N LEU A 173 5.03 6.91 12.18
CA LEU A 173 6.20 7.73 11.85
C LEU A 173 6.54 8.77 12.93
N ARG A 174 5.58 9.20 13.75
CA ARG A 174 5.83 10.17 14.84
C ARG A 174 6.12 9.52 16.19
N ASN A 175 5.37 8.47 16.54
CA ASN A 175 5.32 7.95 17.91
C ASN A 175 5.68 6.45 18.01
N GLY A 176 6.02 5.80 16.89
CA GLY A 176 6.25 4.37 16.82
C GLY A 176 7.72 3.97 16.94
N ASP A 177 8.08 3.35 18.07
CA ASP A 177 9.33 2.61 18.21
C ASP A 177 9.12 1.13 17.83
N PRO A 178 9.87 0.57 16.85
CA PRO A 178 9.79 -0.85 16.52
C PRO A 178 10.29 -1.74 17.67
N ALA A 179 9.66 -2.90 17.85
CA ALA A 179 10.26 -3.96 18.66
C ALA A 179 11.61 -4.38 18.07
N ARG A 180 12.60 -4.59 18.94
CA ARG A 180 13.95 -5.04 18.59
C ARG A 180 14.00 -6.54 18.30
#